data_AF-A0A3P6VCF4-F1
#
_entry.id   AF-A0A3P6VCF4-F1
#
_cell.length_a   1.000
_cell.length_b   1.000
_cell.length_c   1.000
_cell.angle_alpha   90.00
_cell.angle_beta   90.00
_cell.angle_gamma   90.00
#
_symmetry.space_group_name_H-M   'P 1'
#
loop_
_entity.id
_entity.type
_entity.pdbx_description
1 polymer ?
#
loop_
_entity_poly.entity_id
_entity_poly.type
_entity_poly.pdbx_seq_one_letter_code
_entity_poly.pdbx_strand_id
1 'polypeptide(L)'
;MPPTYESLYGEFRQVEDPRGLAQFLAKAFAVIINTMTAAVLLAVLNIIPLGMIVLGSNNLYNCPVEPYVPIWLIVTGFFSLLKSATNFCYRARRQREGRPPSAADVSPNPFDGLLSCFLFVWFIIGSVWVYSVYDDVQYSSPRDNNYCDQFTYIFSLDDSVRFHTWLHKCMARNELVDPLPMLLLYWI
;
A
#
# COMPACT_ATOMS: atom_id res chain seq x y z
N MET A 1 7.43 24.80 34.12
CA MET A 1 5.99 24.72 34.43
C MET A 1 5.47 23.43 33.81
N PRO A 2 5.24 22.36 34.58
CA PRO A 2 4.69 21.12 34.03
C PRO A 2 3.19 21.30 33.76
N PRO A 3 2.60 20.55 32.80
CA PRO A 3 1.26 20.84 32.30
C PRO A 3 0.14 20.38 33.25
N THR A 4 -1.03 20.90 32.91
CA THR A 4 -2.35 20.89 33.53
C THR A 4 -2.95 19.48 33.71
N TYR A 5 -2.60 18.78 34.80
CA TYR A 5 -3.29 17.53 35.20
C TYR A 5 -4.37 17.79 36.25
N GLU A 6 -4.21 18.81 37.09
CA GLU A 6 -5.18 19.11 38.15
C GLU A 6 -6.53 19.62 37.60
N SER A 7 -6.55 20.33 36.47
CA SER A 7 -7.81 20.69 35.82
C SER A 7 -8.50 19.46 35.21
N LEU A 8 -7.72 18.50 34.69
CA LEU A 8 -8.22 17.25 34.13
C LEU A 8 -8.83 16.37 35.24
N TYR A 9 -8.18 16.27 36.40
CA TYR A 9 -8.67 15.54 37.57
C TYR A 9 -9.89 16.20 38.24
N GLY A 10 -9.96 17.53 38.23
CA GLY A 10 -11.12 18.27 38.72
C GLY A 10 -12.40 17.98 37.94
N GLU A 11 -12.27 17.78 36.62
CA GLU A 11 -13.39 17.49 35.73
C GLU A 11 -13.86 16.02 35.85
N PHE A 12 -12.96 15.07 36.10
CA PHE A 12 -13.33 13.67 36.41
C PHE A 12 -14.12 13.53 37.71
N ARG A 13 -13.97 14.45 38.66
CA ARG A 13 -14.67 14.41 39.95
C ARG A 13 -16.11 14.94 39.87
N GLN A 14 -16.49 15.55 38.74
CA GLN A 14 -17.77 16.24 38.58
C GLN A 14 -18.79 15.51 37.69
N VAL A 15 -18.44 14.36 37.09
CA VAL A 15 -19.32 13.61 36.19
C VAL A 15 -19.75 12.29 36.82
N GLU A 16 -20.76 12.37 37.69
CA GLU A 16 -21.58 11.26 38.14
C GLU A 16 -22.78 11.05 37.19
N ASP A 17 -22.56 11.25 35.88
CA ASP A 17 -23.53 10.89 34.84
C ASP A 17 -22.98 9.68 34.04
N PRO A 18 -23.45 8.44 34.34
CA PRO A 18 -22.97 7.22 33.70
C PRO A 18 -23.19 7.23 32.17
N ARG A 19 -24.14 8.03 31.67
CA ARG A 19 -24.45 8.15 30.24
C ARG A 19 -23.39 8.98 29.50
N GLY A 20 -22.89 10.04 30.12
CA GLY A 20 -21.83 10.88 29.55
C GLY A 20 -20.51 10.12 29.42
N LEU A 21 -20.07 9.43 30.48
CA LEU A 21 -18.86 8.60 30.47
C LEU A 21 -18.94 7.50 29.41
N ALA A 22 -20.08 6.80 29.31
CA ALA A 22 -20.29 5.75 28.32
C ALA A 22 -20.18 6.29 26.88
N GLN A 23 -20.69 7.49 26.59
CA GLN A 23 -20.58 8.11 25.27
C GLN A 23 -19.15 8.52 24.92
N PHE A 24 -18.39 9.06 25.88
CA PHE A 24 -16.97 9.40 25.67
C PHE A 24 -16.13 8.15 25.43
N LEU A 25 -16.32 7.12 26.26
CA LEU A 25 -15.63 5.84 26.10
C LEU A 25 -15.97 5.18 24.77
N ALA A 26 -17.25 5.13 24.37
CA ALA A 26 -17.66 4.56 23.09
C ALA A 26 -17.00 5.27 21.89
N LYS A 27 -16.94 6.61 21.91
CA LYS A 27 -16.25 7.39 20.86
C LYS A 27 -14.75 7.14 20.86
N ALA A 28 -14.11 7.08 22.03
CA ALA A 28 -12.68 6.80 22.15
C ALA A 28 -12.34 5.40 21.64
N PHE A 29 -13.10 4.38 22.04
CA PHE A 29 -12.93 3.01 21.55
C PHE A 29 -13.15 2.94 20.03
N ALA A 30 -14.17 3.59 19.48
CA ALA A 30 -14.39 3.62 18.03
C ALA A 30 -13.21 4.25 17.27
N VAL A 31 -12.64 5.35 17.77
CA VAL A 31 -11.47 5.99 17.16
C VAL A 31 -10.22 5.10 17.25
N ILE A 32 -9.99 4.46 18.40
CA ILE A 32 -8.85 3.55 18.60
C ILE A 32 -8.98 2.33 17.68
N ILE A 33 -10.16 1.70 17.64
CA ILE A 33 -10.44 0.54 16.78
C ILE A 33 -10.20 0.93 15.32
N ASN A 34 -10.77 2.05 14.84
CA ASN A 34 -10.60 2.48 13.46
C ASN A 34 -9.13 2.76 13.10
N THR A 35 -8.37 3.35 14.03
CA THR A 35 -6.94 3.63 13.83
C THR A 35 -6.12 2.33 13.79
N MET A 36 -6.42 1.38 14.70
CA MET A 36 -5.78 0.07 14.75
C MET A 36 -6.09 -0.75 13.50
N THR A 37 -7.34 -0.82 13.09
CA THR A 37 -7.75 -1.50 11.85
C THR A 37 -7.05 -0.88 10.64
N ALA A 38 -7.02 0.45 10.53
CA ALA A 38 -6.32 1.11 9.43
C ALA A 38 -4.80 0.84 9.45
N ALA A 39 -4.17 0.81 10.62
CA ALA A 39 -2.74 0.51 10.74
C ALA A 39 -2.42 -0.95 10.39
N VAL A 40 -3.23 -1.90 10.85
CA VAL A 40 -3.08 -3.33 10.52
C VAL A 40 -3.27 -3.56 9.03
N LEU A 41 -4.31 -2.98 8.43
CA LEU A 41 -4.52 -3.04 6.99
C LEU A 41 -3.32 -2.48 6.23
N LEU A 42 -2.80 -1.32 6.61
CA LEU A 42 -1.61 -0.75 5.99
C LEU A 42 -0.40 -1.69 6.13
N ALA A 43 -0.16 -2.27 7.30
CA ALA A 43 0.96 -3.19 7.52
C ALA A 43 0.86 -4.43 6.62
N VAL A 44 -0.33 -5.05 6.55
CA VAL A 44 -0.60 -6.19 5.68
C VAL A 44 -0.35 -5.82 4.21
N LEU A 45 -0.87 -4.68 3.75
CA LEU A 45 -0.69 -4.23 2.37
C LEU A 45 0.77 -3.98 1.97
N ASN A 46 1.65 -3.67 2.92
CA ASN A 46 3.07 -3.47 2.64
C ASN A 46 3.89 -4.77 2.55
N ILE A 47 3.31 -5.94 2.81
CA ILE A 47 4.03 -7.23 2.68
C ILE A 47 4.41 -7.51 1.22
N ILE A 48 3.51 -7.22 0.27
CA ILE A 48 3.74 -7.44 -1.16
C ILE A 48 4.91 -6.60 -1.70
N PRO A 49 4.98 -5.27 -1.48
CA PRO A 49 6.12 -4.49 -1.94
C PRO A 49 7.44 -4.86 -1.27
N LEU A 50 7.41 -5.40 -0.05
CA LEU A 50 8.61 -5.99 0.56
C LEU A 50 9.03 -7.27 -0.18
N GLY A 51 8.08 -8.14 -0.52
CA GLY A 51 8.32 -9.33 -1.35
C GLY A 51 8.95 -8.98 -2.70
N MET A 52 8.43 -7.94 -3.39
CA MET A 52 8.98 -7.43 -4.64
C MET A 52 10.46 -7.04 -4.52
N ILE A 53 10.82 -6.31 -3.47
CA ILE A 53 12.20 -5.87 -3.24
C ILE A 53 13.10 -7.07 -2.96
N VAL A 54 12.65 -8.02 -2.12
CA VAL A 54 13.43 -9.21 -1.78
C VAL A 54 13.67 -10.10 -2.99
N LEU A 55 12.62 -10.41 -3.76
CA LEU A 55 12.73 -11.23 -4.96
C LEU A 55 13.59 -10.55 -6.03
N GLY A 56 13.35 -9.26 -6.29
CA GLY A 56 14.15 -8.50 -7.25
C GLY A 56 15.63 -8.38 -6.86
N SER A 57 15.92 -8.19 -5.56
CA SER A 57 17.30 -8.06 -5.08
C SER A 57 18.05 -9.39 -5.10
N ASN A 58 17.40 -10.49 -4.69
CA ASN A 58 18.01 -11.82 -4.69
C ASN A 58 18.23 -12.36 -6.11
N ASN A 59 17.36 -11.98 -7.06
CA ASN A 59 17.41 -12.47 -8.44
C ASN A 59 17.94 -11.45 -9.45
N LEU A 60 18.57 -10.36 -8.98
CA LEU A 60 19.16 -9.32 -9.82
C LEU A 60 20.17 -9.89 -10.83
N TYR A 61 20.88 -10.96 -10.46
CA TYR A 61 21.86 -11.64 -11.32
C TYR A 61 21.41 -13.03 -11.80
N ASN A 62 20.25 -13.51 -11.35
CA ASN A 62 19.73 -14.86 -11.63
C ASN A 62 18.59 -14.85 -12.66
N CYS A 63 18.44 -13.76 -13.44
CA CYS A 63 17.47 -13.67 -14.53
C CYS A 63 18.13 -13.01 -15.76
N PRO A 64 19.10 -13.70 -16.42
CA PRO A 64 19.78 -13.18 -17.61
C PRO A 64 18.85 -12.94 -18.79
N VAL A 65 17.70 -13.61 -18.85
CA VAL A 65 16.73 -13.49 -19.95
C VAL A 65 16.20 -12.07 -20.11
N GLU A 66 15.99 -11.38 -18.99
CA GLU A 66 15.52 -9.99 -18.97
C GLU A 66 16.01 -9.30 -17.68
N PRO A 67 17.18 -8.65 -17.70
CA PRO A 67 17.76 -8.03 -16.50
C PRO A 67 16.93 -6.85 -15.98
N TYR A 68 15.98 -6.34 -16.77
CA TYR A 68 15.10 -5.24 -16.39
C TYR A 68 13.91 -5.67 -15.53
N VAL A 69 13.51 -6.95 -15.54
CA VAL A 69 12.42 -7.48 -14.68
C VAL A 69 12.73 -7.37 -13.19
N PRO A 70 13.89 -7.85 -12.68
CA PRO A 70 14.21 -7.70 -11.25
C PRO A 70 14.38 -6.23 -10.84
N ILE A 71 14.92 -5.38 -11.72
CA ILE A 71 15.04 -3.93 -11.47
C ILE A 71 13.65 -3.29 -11.36
N TRP A 72 12.73 -3.66 -12.25
CA TRP A 72 11.36 -3.19 -12.24
C TRP A 72 10.66 -3.52 -10.91
N LEU A 73 10.80 -4.75 -10.40
CA LEU A 73 10.24 -5.18 -9.12
C LEU A 73 10.76 -4.32 -7.96
N ILE A 74 12.06 -4.06 -7.92
CA ILE A 74 12.68 -3.24 -6.86
C ILE A 74 12.14 -1.81 -6.89
N VAL A 75 12.12 -1.19 -8.08
CA VAL A 75 11.65 0.20 -8.24
C VAL A 75 10.18 0.31 -7.85
N THR A 76 9.33 -0.59 -8.35
CA THR A 76 7.89 -0.61 -8.02
C THR A 76 7.67 -0.81 -6.52
N GLY A 77 8.38 -1.75 -5.90
CA GLY A 77 8.30 -1.98 -4.45
C GLY A 77 8.73 -0.77 -3.62
N PHE A 78 9.85 -0.14 -3.98
CA PHE A 78 10.37 1.03 -3.27
C PHE A 78 9.42 2.23 -3.33
N PHE A 79 8.95 2.60 -4.53
CA PHE A 79 8.03 3.72 -4.69
C PHE A 79 6.66 3.45 -4.03
N SER A 80 6.22 2.19 -3.99
CA SER A 80 5.02 1.78 -3.25
C SER A 80 5.18 1.98 -1.74
N LEU A 81 6.32 1.58 -1.16
CA LEU A 81 6.62 1.85 0.25
C LEU A 81 6.74 3.35 0.54
N LEU A 82 7.33 4.13 -0.35
CA LEU A 82 7.45 5.58 -0.21
C LEU A 82 6.06 6.25 -0.20
N LYS A 83 5.16 5.83 -1.08
CA LYS A 83 3.76 6.29 -1.10
C LYS A 83 3.05 5.94 0.21
N SER A 84 3.21 4.70 0.68
CA SER A 84 2.67 4.20 1.94
C SER A 84 3.16 5.01 3.16
N ALA A 85 4.47 5.27 3.22
CA ALA A 85 5.10 6.10 4.26
C ALA A 85 4.58 7.53 4.23
N THR A 86 4.43 8.11 3.04
CA THR A 86 3.89 9.47 2.87
C THR A 86 2.46 9.57 3.40
N ASN A 87 1.60 8.61 3.06
CA ASN A 87 0.23 8.54 3.56
C ASN A 87 0.19 8.35 5.09
N PHE A 88 1.06 7.50 5.64
CA PHE A 88 1.15 7.29 7.08
C PHE A 88 1.63 8.56 7.82
N CYS A 89 2.68 9.23 7.33
CA CYS A 89 3.15 10.49 7.89
C CYS A 89 2.07 11.58 7.83
N TYR A 90 1.31 11.66 6.74
CA TYR A 90 0.22 12.61 6.61
C TYR A 90 -0.90 12.33 7.63
N ARG A 91 -1.32 11.06 7.77
CA ARG A 91 -2.31 10.64 8.77
C ARG A 91 -1.84 10.92 10.20
N ALA A 92 -0.58 10.60 10.51
CA ALA A 92 0.01 10.84 11.83
C ALA A 92 0.09 12.34 12.17
N ARG A 93 0.44 13.20 11.20
CA ARG A 93 0.41 14.66 11.36
C ARG A 93 -1.00 15.17 11.60
N ARG A 94 -1.98 14.72 10.79
CA ARG A 94 -3.38 15.11 10.94
C ARG A 94 -3.97 14.71 12.29
N GLN A 95 -3.63 13.51 12.78
CA GLN A 95 -4.04 13.05 14.11
C GLN A 95 -3.47 13.92 15.23
N ARG A 96 -2.22 14.40 15.11
CA ARG A 96 -1.61 15.31 16.09
C ARG A 96 -2.25 16.70 16.10
N GLU A 97 -2.71 17.18 14.95
CA GLU A 97 -3.34 18.50 14.83
C GLU A 97 -4.80 18.52 15.33
N GLY A 98 -5.36 17.39 15.79
CA GLY A 98 -6.72 17.31 16.31
C GLY A 98 -7.81 17.66 15.27
N ARG A 99 -7.45 17.74 13.99
CA ARG A 99 -8.38 18.06 12.91
C ARG A 99 -9.34 16.88 12.71
N PRO A 100 -10.67 17.08 12.87
CA PRO A 100 -11.63 16.01 12.64
C PRO A 100 -11.52 15.48 11.20
N PRO A 101 -11.97 14.23 10.94
CA PRO A 101 -12.02 13.66 9.61
C PRO A 101 -13.07 14.41 8.76
N SER A 102 -12.73 15.60 8.27
CA SER A 102 -13.49 16.26 7.24
C SER A 102 -13.23 15.55 5.92
N ALA A 103 -14.28 14.99 5.33
CA ALA A 103 -14.31 14.41 4.00
C ALA A 103 -13.95 15.43 2.89
N ALA A 104 -13.91 16.73 3.23
CA ALA A 104 -13.56 17.83 2.32
C ALA A 104 -12.08 18.23 2.33
N ASP A 105 -11.27 17.76 3.30
CA ASP A 105 -9.80 17.97 3.32
C ASP A 105 -9.05 16.78 2.71
N VAL A 106 -9.55 16.32 1.55
CA VAL A 106 -8.68 15.68 0.57
C VAL A 106 -7.97 16.83 -0.11
N SER A 107 -7.01 17.47 0.54
CA SER A 107 -5.92 18.10 -0.21
C SER A 107 -5.07 16.91 -0.65
N PRO A 108 -5.23 16.38 -1.88
CA PRO A 108 -4.35 15.33 -2.34
C PRO A 108 -2.96 15.91 -2.22
N ASN A 109 -2.11 15.28 -1.42
CA ASN A 109 -0.71 15.66 -1.43
C ASN A 109 -0.29 15.59 -2.90
N PRO A 110 0.11 16.69 -3.56
CA PRO A 110 0.38 16.67 -5.00
C PRO A 110 1.45 15.62 -5.32
N PHE A 111 2.31 15.34 -4.35
CA PHE A 111 3.30 14.28 -4.38
C PHE A 111 2.69 12.86 -4.47
N ASP A 112 1.55 12.62 -3.82
CA ASP A 112 0.85 11.33 -3.83
C ASP A 112 0.25 11.02 -5.20
N GLY A 113 -0.32 12.04 -5.86
CA GLY A 113 -0.81 11.94 -7.24
C GLY A 113 0.32 11.72 -8.25
N LEU A 114 1.43 12.44 -8.09
CA LEU A 114 2.62 12.27 -8.92
C LEU A 114 3.21 10.87 -8.78
N LEU A 115 3.37 10.37 -7.55
CA LEU A 115 3.83 9.00 -7.27
C LEU A 115 2.89 7.96 -7.88
N SER A 116 1.58 8.15 -7.77
CA SER A 116 0.59 7.26 -8.39
C SER A 116 0.70 7.23 -9.92
N CYS A 117 0.85 8.39 -10.56
CA CYS A 117 1.02 8.47 -12.00
C CYS A 117 2.32 7.80 -12.46
N PHE A 118 3.42 8.06 -11.76
CA PHE A 118 4.71 7.42 -12.01
C PHE A 118 4.61 5.90 -11.88
N LEU A 119 4.04 5.40 -10.77
CA LEU A 119 3.84 3.96 -10.54
C LEU A 119 2.99 3.32 -11.64
N PHE A 120 1.93 4.01 -12.08
CA PHE A 120 1.05 3.51 -13.14
C PHE A 120 1.78 3.35 -14.48
N VAL A 121 2.52 4.38 -14.91
CA VAL A 121 3.30 4.34 -16.16
C VAL A 121 4.41 3.30 -16.07
N TRP A 122 5.12 3.26 -14.94
CA TRP A 122 6.20 2.30 -14.70
C TRP A 122 5.68 0.85 -14.69
N PHE A 123 4.48 0.63 -14.16
CA PHE A 123 3.84 -0.67 -14.18
C PHE A 123 3.57 -1.15 -15.60
N ILE A 124 3.03 -0.29 -16.48
CA ILE A 124 2.79 -0.61 -17.89
C ILE A 124 4.10 -1.04 -18.58
N ILE A 125 5.18 -0.29 -18.35
CA ILE A 125 6.49 -0.60 -18.93
C ILE A 125 6.97 -1.98 -18.46
N GLY A 126 6.88 -2.27 -17.16
CA GLY A 126 7.27 -3.57 -16.64
C GLY A 126 6.42 -4.73 -17.15
N SER A 127 5.11 -4.54 -17.32
CA SER A 127 4.26 -5.56 -17.94
C SER A 127 4.75 -5.89 -19.35
N VAL A 128 5.18 -4.91 -20.14
CA VAL A 128 5.76 -5.15 -21.47
C VAL A 128 7.04 -5.99 -21.36
N TRP A 129 7.94 -5.70 -20.41
CA TRP A 129 9.14 -6.50 -20.19
C TRP A 129 8.83 -7.94 -19.81
N VAL A 130 7.88 -8.15 -18.89
CA VAL A 130 7.48 -9.48 -18.45
C VAL A 130 6.86 -10.28 -19.60
N TYR A 131 5.94 -9.68 -20.38
CA TYR A 131 5.31 -10.37 -21.50
C TYR A 131 6.26 -10.59 -22.69
N SER A 132 7.29 -9.75 -22.86
CA SER A 132 8.25 -9.88 -23.96
C SER A 132 9.06 -11.16 -23.91
N VAL A 133 9.26 -11.73 -22.72
CA VAL A 133 10.07 -12.95 -22.51
C VAL A 133 9.24 -14.17 -22.14
N TYR A 134 7.91 -14.10 -22.33
CA TYR A 134 6.99 -15.16 -21.92
C TYR A 134 7.21 -16.49 -22.62
N ASP A 135 7.53 -16.46 -23.91
CA ASP A 135 7.78 -17.67 -24.70
C ASP A 135 9.22 -18.19 -24.56
N ASP A 136 10.15 -17.34 -24.13
CA ASP A 136 11.59 -17.64 -24.11
C ASP A 136 12.12 -18.08 -22.75
N VAL A 137 11.38 -17.84 -21.65
CA VAL A 137 11.83 -18.09 -20.28
C VAL A 137 11.97 -19.59 -19.94
N GLN A 138 13.07 -19.93 -19.29
CA GLN A 138 13.35 -21.27 -18.78
C GLN A 138 13.65 -21.25 -17.28
N TYR A 139 13.22 -22.30 -16.56
CA TYR A 139 13.39 -22.41 -15.10
C TYR A 139 14.38 -23.48 -14.67
N SER A 140 14.88 -24.29 -15.61
CA SER A 140 15.58 -25.55 -15.28
C SER A 140 17.09 -25.39 -15.10
N SER A 141 17.73 -24.44 -15.80
CA SER A 141 19.18 -24.35 -15.87
C SER A 141 19.68 -22.91 -15.64
N PRO A 142 20.27 -22.60 -14.47
CA PRO A 142 20.78 -21.26 -14.14
C PRO A 142 21.91 -20.72 -15.03
N ARG A 143 22.47 -21.55 -15.90
CA ARG A 143 23.55 -21.19 -16.84
C ARG A 143 23.04 -20.84 -18.24
N ASP A 144 21.75 -21.03 -18.50
CA ASP A 144 21.16 -20.68 -19.77
C ASP A 144 20.89 -19.17 -19.82
N ASN A 145 21.07 -18.56 -20.99
CA ASN A 145 20.78 -17.13 -21.19
C ASN A 145 19.28 -16.84 -21.02
N ASN A 146 18.44 -17.85 -21.21
CA ASN A 146 17.00 -17.77 -21.09
C ASN A 146 16.50 -18.09 -19.67
N TYR A 147 17.39 -18.25 -18.70
CA TYR A 147 17.00 -18.59 -17.33
C TYR A 147 16.34 -17.41 -16.61
N CYS A 148 15.30 -17.70 -15.84
CA CYS A 148 14.84 -16.82 -14.77
C CYS A 148 14.32 -17.65 -13.60
N ASP A 149 14.47 -17.14 -12.38
CA ASP A 149 13.90 -17.76 -11.19
C ASP A 149 12.37 -17.87 -11.30
N GLN A 150 11.86 -19.08 -11.10
CA GLN A 150 10.44 -19.40 -11.28
C GLN A 150 9.54 -18.54 -10.40
N PHE A 151 9.93 -18.32 -9.13
CA PHE A 151 9.12 -17.53 -8.21
C PHE A 151 9.07 -16.06 -8.64
N THR A 152 10.22 -15.49 -9.01
CA THR A 152 10.32 -14.10 -9.46
C THR A 152 9.49 -13.85 -10.71
N TYR A 153 9.57 -14.75 -11.69
CA TYR A 153 8.86 -14.60 -12.94
C TYR A 153 7.35 -14.79 -12.77
N ILE A 154 6.90 -15.86 -12.08
CA ILE A 154 5.47 -16.09 -11.82
C ILE A 154 4.85 -14.93 -11.03
N PHE A 155 5.58 -14.42 -10.03
CA PHE A 155 5.13 -13.27 -9.24
C PHE A 155 4.92 -12.03 -10.12
N SER A 156 5.90 -11.70 -10.98
CA SER A 156 5.80 -10.57 -11.91
C SER A 156 4.67 -10.70 -12.95
N LEU A 157 4.40 -11.92 -13.41
CA LEU A 157 3.28 -12.22 -14.29
C LEU A 157 1.93 -12.07 -13.60
N ASP A 158 1.79 -12.63 -12.40
CA ASP A 158 0.55 -12.55 -11.61
C ASP A 158 0.18 -11.08 -11.33
N ASP A 159 1.16 -10.28 -10.88
CA ASP A 159 0.98 -8.84 -10.70
C ASP A 159 0.50 -8.17 -12.00
N SER A 160 1.14 -8.48 -13.13
CA SER A 160 0.80 -7.89 -14.44
C SER A 160 -0.63 -8.23 -14.89
N VAL A 161 -1.06 -9.49 -14.73
CA VAL A 161 -2.42 -9.95 -15.08
C VAL A 161 -3.47 -9.29 -14.19
N ARG A 162 -3.19 -9.17 -12.89
CA ARG A 162 -4.09 -8.52 -11.93
C ARG A 162 -4.33 -7.06 -12.27
N PHE A 163 -3.27 -6.33 -12.60
CA PHE A 163 -3.37 -4.94 -13.04
C PHE A 163 -4.17 -4.80 -14.34
N HIS A 164 -3.96 -5.68 -15.33
CA HIS A 164 -4.71 -5.62 -16.58
C HIS A 164 -6.21 -5.93 -16.36
N THR A 165 -6.51 -6.92 -15.52
CA THR A 165 -7.89 -7.26 -15.12
C THR A 165 -8.55 -6.09 -14.38
N TRP A 166 -7.79 -5.43 -13.51
CA TRP A 166 -8.25 -4.23 -12.80
C TRP A 166 -8.56 -3.09 -13.78
N LEU A 167 -7.66 -2.80 -14.72
CA LEU A 167 -7.85 -1.79 -15.76
C LEU A 167 -9.09 -2.06 -16.60
N HIS A 168 -9.29 -3.31 -17.05
CA HIS A 168 -10.46 -3.68 -17.81
C HIS A 168 -11.75 -3.51 -17.01
N LYS A 169 -11.77 -3.92 -15.73
CA LYS A 169 -12.91 -3.70 -14.83
C LYS A 169 -13.18 -2.22 -14.56
N CYS A 170 -12.12 -1.40 -14.48
CA CYS A 170 -12.19 0.05 -14.29
C CYS A 170 -12.81 0.74 -15.53
N MET A 171 -12.38 0.37 -16.73
CA MET A 171 -12.95 0.90 -17.98
C MET A 171 -14.38 0.41 -18.23
N ALA A 172 -14.72 -0.81 -17.82
CA ALA A 172 -16.04 -1.41 -18.04
C ALA A 172 -17.12 -0.91 -17.05
N ARG A 173 -16.75 -0.29 -15.93
CA ARG A 173 -17.70 0.13 -14.88
C ARG A 173 -17.53 1.62 -14.61
N ASN A 174 -18.48 2.43 -15.07
CA ASN A 174 -18.47 3.90 -14.99
C ASN A 174 -18.79 4.46 -13.58
N GLU A 175 -18.53 3.72 -12.50
CA GLU A 175 -18.82 4.13 -11.11
C GLU A 175 -17.61 3.88 -10.19
N LEU A 176 -17.32 4.87 -9.34
CA LEU A 176 -16.21 4.92 -8.38
C LEU A 176 -16.01 3.56 -7.69
N VAL A 177 -14.88 2.92 -7.98
CA VAL A 177 -14.49 1.70 -7.27
C VAL A 177 -13.95 2.09 -5.90
N ASP A 178 -14.64 1.64 -4.84
CA ASP A 178 -14.10 1.66 -3.49
C ASP A 178 -12.69 1.01 -3.48
N PRO A 179 -11.66 1.66 -2.94
CA PRO A 179 -10.29 1.12 -2.94
C PRO A 179 -10.15 -0.15 -2.08
N LEU A 180 -11.12 -0.45 -1.20
CA LEU A 180 -11.07 -1.56 -0.26
C LEU A 180 -11.25 -2.96 -0.89
N PRO A 181 -12.25 -3.23 -1.74
CA PRO A 181 -12.37 -4.52 -2.45
C PRO A 181 -11.24 -4.76 -3.48
N MET A 182 -10.61 -3.69 -3.94
CA MET A 182 -9.53 -3.72 -4.92
C MET A 182 -8.19 -4.14 -4.28
N LEU A 183 -7.94 -3.68 -3.06
CA LEU A 183 -6.83 -4.11 -2.21
C LEU A 183 -6.99 -5.57 -1.74
N LEU A 184 -8.23 -6.04 -1.58
CA LEU A 184 -8.55 -7.46 -1.31
C LEU A 184 -8.31 -8.35 -2.55
N LEU A 185 -8.58 -7.85 -3.76
CA LEU A 185 -8.24 -8.54 -5.03
C LEU A 185 -6.73 -8.57 -5.31
N TYR A 186 -5.96 -7.70 -4.66
CA TYR A 186 -4.50 -7.77 -4.66
C TYR A 186 -3.99 -8.82 -3.64
N TRP A 187 -4.87 -9.36 -2.78
CA TRP A 187 -4.56 -10.30 -1.70
C TRP A 187 -5.26 -11.68 -1.82
N ILE A 188 -6.15 -11.87 -2.80
CA ILE A 188 -6.80 -13.14 -3.15
C ILE A 188 -6.71 -13.29 -4.66
#